data_AF-C3ZTE0-F1
#
_entry.id   AF-C3ZTE0-F1
#
_cell.length_a   1.000
_cell.length_b   1.000
_cell.length_c   1.000
_cell.angle_alpha   90.00
_cell.angle_beta   90.00
_cell.angle_gamma   90.00
#
_symmetry.space_group_name_H-M   'P 1'
#
loop_
_entity.id
_entity.type
_entity.pdbx_description
1 polymer ?
#
loop_
_entity_poly.entity_id
_entity_poly.type
_entity_poly.pdbx_seq_one_letter_code
_entity_poly.pdbx_strand_id
1 'polypeptide(L)'
;MKTVRASIGVLGMMVFFMLTMMVLYASCVFFADMDAPDTFFESIPDAFWWALVTMTTIGYGDAYPRTLAGKLIGSMCVITGLLVIALPVPIIVENFNNFYKRDKNMHIAEESVMEKSAIDESIRNFWNNVKKRCACSWVGRRLGRAGRRVQRFWSGENGDLHALDNYGENHVSSASRKRSKRRRQSLASSSLIELDHETVVSVISSDI
;
A
#
# COMPACT_ATOMS: atom_id res chain seq x y z
N MET A 1 -4.74 18.32 7.63
CA MET A 1 -4.77 18.49 6.15
C MET A 1 -3.39 18.41 5.46
N LYS A 2 -2.35 17.81 6.06
CA LYS A 2 -1.02 17.69 5.40
C LYS A 2 -0.96 16.55 4.37
N THR A 3 -1.80 15.54 4.54
CA THR A 3 -1.84 14.31 3.73
C THR A 3 -2.49 14.52 2.37
N VAL A 4 -3.61 15.25 2.30
CA VAL A 4 -4.25 15.64 1.03
C VAL A 4 -3.32 16.50 0.19
N ARG A 5 -2.58 17.42 0.81
CA ARG A 5 -1.66 18.34 0.13
C ARG A 5 -0.44 17.65 -0.49
N ALA A 6 -0.04 16.48 0.03
CA ALA A 6 1.04 15.67 -0.55
C ALA A 6 0.59 14.92 -1.82
N SER A 7 -0.70 14.56 -1.90
CA SER A 7 -1.25 13.81 -3.03
C SER A 7 -1.98 14.67 -4.06
N ILE A 8 -2.25 15.94 -3.75
CA ILE A 8 -3.00 16.86 -4.64
C ILE A 8 -2.30 17.09 -5.99
N GLY A 9 -0.97 16.99 -6.02
CA GLY A 9 -0.21 17.05 -7.28
C GLY A 9 -0.54 15.88 -8.21
N VAL A 10 -0.49 14.65 -7.70
CA VAL A 10 -0.79 13.45 -8.49
C VAL A 10 -2.26 13.43 -8.93
N LEU A 11 -3.17 13.77 -8.03
CA LEU A 11 -4.61 13.86 -8.34
C LEU A 11 -4.90 14.96 -9.35
N GLY A 12 -4.28 16.13 -9.20
CA GLY A 12 -4.43 17.27 -10.10
C GLY A 12 -3.97 16.97 -11.53
N MET A 13 -2.84 16.26 -11.68
CA MET A 13 -2.34 15.86 -13.01
C MET A 13 -3.29 14.88 -13.72
N MET A 14 -3.94 13.98 -12.97
CA MET A 14 -4.93 13.05 -13.53
C MET A 14 -6.21 13.76 -13.97
N VAL A 15 -6.73 14.66 -13.12
CA VAL A 15 -7.91 15.46 -13.45
C VAL A 15 -7.64 16.37 -14.66
N PHE A 16 -6.44 16.96 -14.74
CA PHE A 16 -6.03 17.77 -15.89
C PHE A 16 -6.03 16.96 -17.21
N PHE A 17 -5.52 15.73 -17.17
CA PHE A 17 -5.53 14.84 -18.33
C PHE A 17 -6.96 14.49 -18.76
N MET A 18 -7.85 14.20 -17.81
CA MET A 18 -9.27 13.98 -18.08
C MET A 18 -9.92 15.20 -18.75
N LEU A 19 -9.73 16.39 -18.18
CA LEU A 19 -10.30 17.62 -18.71
C LEU A 19 -9.82 17.90 -20.13
N THR A 20 -8.55 17.62 -20.42
CA THR A 20 -7.98 17.78 -21.77
C THR A 20 -8.69 16.85 -22.76
N MET A 21 -8.87 15.57 -22.42
CA MET A 21 -9.60 14.63 -23.28
C MET A 21 -11.05 15.04 -23.49
N MET A 22 -11.71 15.57 -22.45
CA MET A 22 -13.09 16.06 -22.55
C MET A 22 -13.24 17.21 -23.55
N VAL A 23 -12.32 18.19 -23.50
CA VAL A 23 -12.31 19.32 -24.45
C VAL A 23 -12.02 18.85 -25.87
N LEU A 24 -11.14 17.85 -26.05
CA LEU A 24 -10.87 17.26 -27.37
C LEU A 24 -12.12 16.60 -27.95
N TYR A 25 -12.83 15.76 -27.19
CA TYR A 25 -14.06 15.11 -27.67
C TYR A 25 -15.19 16.11 -27.92
N ALA A 26 -15.35 17.13 -27.07
CA ALA A 26 -16.32 18.20 -27.28
C ALA A 26 -16.06 18.94 -28.60
N SER A 27 -14.80 19.25 -28.89
CA SER A 27 -14.41 19.93 -30.14
C SER A 27 -14.64 19.05 -31.37
N CYS A 28 -14.28 17.76 -31.29
CA CYS A 28 -14.51 16.80 -32.37
C CYS A 28 -16.00 16.61 -32.67
N VAL A 29 -16.84 16.49 -31.63
CA VAL A 29 -18.29 16.32 -31.84
C VAL A 29 -18.92 17.59 -32.38
N PHE A 30 -18.48 18.77 -31.89
CA PHE A 30 -18.96 20.06 -32.38
C PHE A 30 -18.68 20.22 -33.88
N PHE A 31 -17.45 19.92 -34.31
CA PHE A 31 -17.10 19.92 -35.74
C PHE A 31 -17.85 18.85 -36.55
N ALA A 32 -18.17 17.71 -35.95
CA ALA A 32 -18.90 16.65 -36.65
C ALA A 32 -20.39 16.97 -36.83
N ASP A 33 -20.99 17.74 -35.92
CA ASP A 33 -22.42 18.08 -35.94
C ASP A 33 -22.69 19.51 -36.46
N MET A 34 -21.68 20.36 -36.68
CA MET A 34 -21.86 21.76 -37.12
C MET A 34 -22.66 21.92 -38.43
N ASP A 35 -22.59 20.93 -39.33
CA ASP A 35 -23.25 20.96 -40.65
C ASP A 35 -24.62 20.24 -40.65
N ALA A 36 -25.09 19.75 -39.50
CA ALA A 36 -26.31 18.97 -39.43
C ALA A 36 -27.57 19.85 -39.25
N PRO A 37 -28.71 19.50 -39.86
CA PRO A 37 -29.98 20.14 -39.58
C PRO A 37 -30.53 19.66 -38.22
N ASP A 38 -31.09 20.57 -37.41
CA ASP A 38 -31.67 20.29 -36.08
C ASP A 38 -30.63 19.85 -35.02
N THR A 39 -29.59 20.67 -34.82
CA THR A 39 -28.51 20.42 -33.87
C THR A 39 -28.82 20.98 -32.48
N PHE A 40 -28.47 20.22 -31.45
CA PHE A 40 -28.52 20.67 -30.06
C PHE A 40 -27.25 21.44 -29.64
N PHE A 41 -26.29 21.59 -30.55
CA PHE A 41 -24.99 22.22 -30.33
C PHE A 41 -24.96 23.62 -30.94
N GLU A 42 -25.78 24.53 -30.43
CA GLU A 42 -25.80 25.92 -30.92
C GLU A 42 -24.56 26.71 -30.51
N SER A 43 -23.95 26.37 -29.36
CA SER A 43 -22.75 27.03 -28.86
C SER A 43 -21.70 26.05 -28.34
N ILE A 44 -20.43 26.48 -28.32
CA ILE A 44 -19.29 25.73 -27.78
C ILE A 44 -19.53 25.21 -26.34
N PRO A 45 -20.17 25.97 -25.42
CA PRO A 45 -20.48 25.49 -24.07
C PRO A 45 -21.46 24.31 -24.02
N ASP A 46 -22.37 24.18 -24.98
CA ASP A 46 -23.36 23.08 -25.00
C ASP A 46 -22.69 21.76 -25.38
N ALA A 47 -21.75 21.81 -26.34
CA ALA A 47 -20.92 20.66 -26.69
C ALA A 47 -20.01 20.22 -25.53
N PHE A 48 -19.52 21.19 -24.73
CA PHE A 48 -18.75 20.89 -23.52
C PHE A 48 -19.61 20.23 -22.44
N TRP A 49 -20.84 20.70 -22.24
CA TRP A 49 -21.80 20.09 -21.31
C TRP A 49 -22.09 18.64 -21.68
N TRP A 50 -22.39 18.38 -22.96
CA TRP A 50 -22.61 17.03 -23.45
C TRP A 50 -21.39 16.14 -23.22
N ALA A 51 -20.19 16.59 -23.60
CA ALA A 51 -18.96 15.82 -23.40
C ALA A 51 -18.70 15.52 -21.91
N LEU A 52 -19.03 16.44 -21.00
CA LEU A 52 -18.96 16.24 -19.56
C LEU A 52 -19.90 15.13 -19.08
N VAL A 53 -21.17 15.21 -19.47
CA VAL A 53 -22.22 14.27 -19.07
C VAL A 53 -21.99 12.87 -19.67
N THR A 54 -21.48 12.79 -20.91
CA THR A 54 -21.15 11.52 -21.59
C THR A 54 -19.91 10.87 -21.00
N MET A 55 -18.83 11.64 -20.76
CA MET A 55 -17.57 11.10 -20.22
C MET A 55 -17.72 10.64 -18.76
N THR A 56 -18.58 11.31 -17.98
CA THR A 56 -18.94 10.88 -16.62
C THR A 56 -20.00 9.78 -16.60
N THR A 57 -20.43 9.29 -17.76
CA THR A 57 -21.46 8.24 -17.92
C THR A 57 -22.81 8.58 -17.27
N ILE A 58 -23.09 9.87 -17.02
CA ILE A 58 -24.39 10.33 -16.52
C ILE A 58 -25.44 10.19 -17.63
N GLY A 59 -25.10 10.68 -18.84
CA GLY A 59 -25.92 10.48 -20.04
C GLY A 59 -27.37 10.94 -19.93
N TYR A 60 -27.63 12.19 -19.53
CA TYR A 60 -28.99 12.73 -19.38
C TYR A 60 -29.87 12.58 -20.64
N GLY A 61 -29.25 12.61 -21.84
CA GLY A 61 -29.96 12.51 -23.11
C GLY A 61 -30.66 13.79 -23.55
N ASP A 62 -30.33 14.92 -22.91
CA ASP A 62 -30.79 16.27 -23.22
C ASP A 62 -30.21 16.80 -24.53
N ALA A 63 -28.94 16.50 -24.80
CA ALA A 63 -28.27 16.75 -26.07
C ALA A 63 -27.60 15.46 -26.56
N TYR A 64 -27.53 15.26 -27.87
CA TYR A 64 -26.80 14.15 -28.47
C TYR A 64 -26.50 14.42 -29.95
N PRO A 65 -25.37 13.91 -30.46
CA PRO A 65 -25.03 14.05 -31.87
C PRO A 65 -26.04 13.35 -32.76
N ARG A 66 -26.55 14.09 -33.74
CA ARG A 66 -27.50 13.55 -34.74
C ARG A 66 -26.75 12.84 -35.86
N THR A 67 -25.57 13.34 -36.23
CA THR A 67 -24.74 12.81 -37.32
C THR A 67 -24.18 11.43 -37.04
N LEU A 68 -23.95 10.67 -38.11
CA LEU A 68 -23.24 9.38 -38.04
C LEU A 68 -21.81 9.55 -37.48
N ALA A 69 -21.10 10.59 -37.90
CA ALA A 69 -19.75 10.89 -37.42
C ALA A 69 -19.74 11.23 -35.92
N GLY A 70 -20.66 12.09 -35.46
CA GLY A 70 -20.78 12.43 -34.04
C GLY A 70 -21.13 11.24 -33.16
N LYS A 71 -21.96 10.30 -33.64
CA LYS A 71 -22.29 9.05 -32.94
C LYS A 71 -21.08 8.12 -32.79
N LEU A 72 -20.23 8.01 -33.81
CA LEU A 72 -18.98 7.24 -33.73
C LEU A 72 -17.98 7.88 -32.76
N ILE A 73 -17.89 9.20 -32.75
CA ILE A 73 -17.05 9.93 -31.79
C ILE A 73 -17.58 9.75 -30.37
N GLY A 74 -18.90 9.77 -30.19
CA GLY A 74 -19.55 9.54 -28.90
C GLY A 74 -19.34 8.13 -28.35
N SER A 75 -19.39 7.09 -29.19
CA SER A 75 -19.09 5.72 -28.74
C SER A 75 -17.64 5.56 -28.31
N MET A 76 -16.70 6.13 -29.08
CA MET A 76 -15.28 6.16 -28.71
C MET A 76 -15.04 6.96 -27.42
N CYS A 77 -15.77 8.06 -27.22
CA CYS A 77 -15.70 8.88 -26.01
C CYS A 77 -16.07 8.07 -24.75
N VAL A 78 -17.17 7.30 -24.78
CA VAL A 78 -17.58 6.46 -23.63
C VAL A 78 -16.53 5.40 -23.31
N ILE A 79 -16.02 4.70 -24.33
CA ILE A 79 -15.00 3.66 -24.16
C ILE A 79 -13.71 4.25 -23.56
N THR A 80 -13.21 5.34 -24.15
CA THR A 80 -11.99 5.99 -23.65
C THR A 80 -12.21 6.61 -22.27
N GLY A 81 -13.38 7.19 -21.99
CA GLY A 81 -13.73 7.75 -20.68
C GLY A 81 -13.70 6.69 -19.57
N LEU A 82 -14.27 5.51 -19.80
CA LEU A 82 -14.22 4.39 -18.85
C LEU A 82 -12.79 3.91 -18.59
N LEU A 83 -11.97 3.78 -19.65
CA LEU A 83 -10.56 3.41 -19.50
C LEU A 83 -9.78 4.45 -18.67
N VAL A 84 -10.07 5.74 -18.87
CA VAL A 84 -9.44 6.83 -18.13
C VAL A 84 -9.92 6.89 -16.68
N ILE A 85 -11.18 6.55 -16.37
CA ILE A 85 -11.71 6.45 -14.99
C ILE A 85 -11.17 5.22 -14.25
N ALA A 86 -10.90 4.13 -14.96
CA ALA A 86 -10.43 2.88 -14.36
C ALA A 86 -9.04 3.00 -13.72
N LEU A 87 -8.18 3.92 -14.18
CA LEU A 87 -6.81 4.11 -13.67
C LEU A 87 -6.71 4.95 -12.38
N PRO A 88 -7.40 6.09 -12.19
CA PRO A 88 -7.28 6.92 -10.99
C PRO A 88 -7.93 6.28 -9.76
N VAL A 89 -9.00 5.50 -9.90
CA VAL A 89 -9.71 4.90 -8.75
C VAL A 89 -8.80 3.98 -7.93
N PRO A 90 -8.09 2.99 -8.51
CA PRO A 90 -7.13 2.17 -7.79
C PRO A 90 -5.97 2.97 -7.18
N ILE A 91 -5.50 4.02 -7.87
CA ILE A 91 -4.40 4.87 -7.39
C ILE A 91 -4.82 5.65 -6.14
N ILE A 92 -6.04 6.17 -6.13
CA ILE A 92 -6.64 6.82 -4.96
C ILE A 92 -6.77 5.82 -3.82
N VAL A 93 -7.32 4.62 -4.08
CA VAL A 93 -7.50 3.56 -3.08
C VAL A 93 -6.16 3.13 -2.49
N GLU A 94 -5.13 2.92 -3.30
CA GLU A 94 -3.81 2.52 -2.82
C GLU A 94 -3.13 3.65 -2.03
N ASN A 95 -3.34 4.91 -2.42
CA ASN A 95 -2.87 6.06 -1.65
C ASN A 95 -3.54 6.13 -0.26
N PHE A 96 -4.86 5.87 -0.18
CA PHE A 96 -5.58 5.77 1.10
C PHE A 96 -5.16 4.55 1.92
N ASN A 97 -4.96 3.39 1.28
CA ASN A 97 -4.49 2.17 1.93
C ASN A 97 -3.10 2.38 2.53
N ASN A 98 -2.20 3.08 1.82
CA ASN A 98 -0.89 3.44 2.32
C ASN A 98 -0.94 4.42 3.50
N PHE A 99 -1.92 5.32 3.51
CA PHE A 99 -2.16 6.17 4.66
C PHE A 99 -2.64 5.35 5.87
N TYR A 100 -3.62 4.46 5.68
CA TYR A 100 -4.16 3.60 6.74
C TYR A 100 -3.13 2.60 7.29
N LYS A 101 -2.28 2.03 6.44
CA LYS A 101 -1.19 1.14 6.85
C LYS A 101 -0.15 1.87 7.71
N ARG A 102 0.16 3.14 7.41
CA ARG A 102 1.11 3.93 8.21
C ARG A 102 0.60 4.16 9.63
N ASP A 103 -0.68 4.48 9.78
CA ASP A 103 -1.28 4.67 11.10
C ASP A 103 -1.32 3.36 11.90
N LYS A 104 -1.74 2.24 11.29
CA LYS A 104 -1.73 0.94 11.97
C LYS A 104 -0.32 0.44 12.33
N ASN A 105 0.65 0.60 11.44
CA ASN A 105 2.01 0.15 11.70
C ASN A 105 2.68 0.94 12.83
N MET A 106 2.29 2.20 13.06
CA MET A 106 2.76 2.97 14.22
C MET A 106 2.28 2.35 15.53
N HIS A 107 0.99 2.00 15.63
CA HIS A 107 0.45 1.35 16.84
C HIS A 107 1.00 -0.05 17.06
N ILE A 108 1.14 -0.85 16.00
CA ILE A 108 1.73 -2.20 16.10
C ILE A 108 3.23 -2.11 16.48
N ALA A 109 3.95 -1.13 15.95
CA ALA A 109 5.35 -0.89 16.32
C ALA A 109 5.45 -0.50 17.79
N GLU A 110 4.58 0.38 18.27
CA GLU A 110 4.52 0.79 19.68
C GLU A 110 4.27 -0.41 20.60
N GLU A 111 3.28 -1.25 20.31
CA GLU A 111 3.03 -2.49 21.09
C GLU A 111 4.26 -3.42 21.10
N SER A 112 4.90 -3.61 19.94
CA SER A 112 6.07 -4.48 19.85
C SER A 112 7.32 -3.90 20.53
N VAL A 113 7.43 -2.57 20.63
CA VAL A 113 8.51 -1.87 21.35
C VAL A 113 8.29 -1.99 22.86
N MET A 114 7.04 -1.85 23.32
CA MET A 114 6.69 -2.00 24.74
C MET A 114 6.93 -3.44 25.24
N GLU A 115 6.56 -4.45 24.45
CA GLU A 115 6.85 -5.87 24.77
C GLU A 115 8.36 -6.13 24.87
N LYS A 116 9.15 -5.58 23.93
CA LYS A 116 10.61 -5.69 23.96
C LYS A 116 11.23 -5.01 25.17
N SER A 117 10.76 -3.82 25.56
CA SER A 117 11.27 -3.13 26.76
C SER A 117 10.95 -3.90 28.04
N ALA A 118 9.77 -4.51 28.14
CA ALA A 118 9.39 -5.31 29.31
C ALA A 118 10.24 -6.59 29.44
N ILE A 119 10.53 -7.26 28.33
CA ILE A 119 11.41 -8.43 28.30
C ILE A 119 12.84 -8.04 28.69
N ASP A 120 13.36 -6.93 28.15
CA ASP A 120 14.71 -6.47 28.43
C ASP A 120 14.88 -6.03 29.90
N GLU A 121 13.87 -5.37 30.47
CA GLU A 121 13.84 -5.07 31.89
C GLU A 121 13.83 -6.33 32.76
N SER A 122 13.04 -7.35 32.39
CA SER A 122 13.00 -8.64 33.09
C SER A 122 14.35 -9.37 33.04
N ILE A 123 15.01 -9.40 31.87
CA ILE A 123 16.36 -9.98 31.70
C ILE A 123 17.38 -9.23 32.56
N ARG A 124 17.32 -7.90 32.56
CA ARG A 124 18.21 -7.04 33.34
C ARG A 124 18.03 -7.28 34.85
N ASN A 125 16.79 -7.39 35.31
CA ASN A 125 16.44 -7.71 36.69
C ASN A 125 16.87 -9.13 37.09
N PHE A 126 16.71 -10.10 36.21
CA PHE A 126 17.20 -11.47 36.40
C PHE A 126 18.72 -11.49 36.58
N TRP A 127 19.46 -10.84 35.68
CA TRP A 127 20.92 -10.75 35.77
C TRP A 127 21.38 -10.02 37.04
N ASN A 128 20.69 -8.96 37.44
CA ASN A 128 20.97 -8.26 38.68
C ASN A 128 20.78 -9.18 39.91
N ASN A 129 19.74 -10.02 39.92
CA ASN A 129 19.51 -10.99 40.99
C ASN A 129 20.55 -12.12 41.01
N VAL A 130 20.96 -12.62 39.85
CA VAL A 130 22.06 -13.60 39.74
C VAL A 130 23.36 -13.00 40.25
N LYS A 131 23.69 -11.77 39.85
CA LYS A 131 24.89 -11.05 40.31
C LYS A 131 24.90 -10.84 41.82
N LYS A 132 23.76 -10.50 42.42
CA LYS A 132 23.58 -10.40 43.88
C LYS A 132 23.81 -11.73 44.61
N ARG A 133 23.30 -12.86 44.08
CA ARG A 133 23.54 -14.19 44.67
C ARG A 133 24.99 -14.66 44.54
N CYS A 134 25.66 -14.35 43.43
CA CYS A 134 27.06 -14.74 43.22
C CYS A 134 28.06 -13.87 44.00
N ALA A 135 27.77 -12.58 44.23
CA ALA A 135 28.58 -11.70 45.05
C ALA A 135 28.68 -12.19 46.52
N CYS A 136 27.61 -12.76 47.07
CA CYS A 136 27.62 -13.37 48.41
C CYS A 136 28.27 -14.76 48.47
N SER A 137 28.47 -15.46 47.34
CA SER A 137 29.09 -16.80 47.32
C SER A 137 30.62 -16.76 47.13
N TRP A 138 31.15 -15.76 46.43
CA TRP A 138 32.57 -15.73 46.03
C TRP A 138 33.52 -15.11 47.06
N VAL A 139 33.03 -14.31 48.01
CA VAL A 139 33.88 -13.70 49.07
C VAL A 139 34.32 -14.72 50.15
N GLY A 140 33.77 -15.95 50.15
CA GLY A 140 34.02 -16.93 51.20
C GLY A 140 34.97 -18.10 50.87
N ARG A 141 35.47 -18.26 49.63
CA ARG A 141 36.22 -19.47 49.26
C ARG A 141 37.61 -19.15 48.69
N ARG A 142 38.59 -19.35 49.56
CA ARG A 142 40.05 -19.35 49.35
C ARG A 142 40.43 -19.97 47.99
N LEU A 143 40.57 -19.15 46.95
CA LEU A 143 41.03 -19.58 45.64
C LEU A 143 42.56 -19.48 45.55
N GLY A 144 43.18 -20.63 45.38
CA GLY A 144 44.62 -20.76 45.10
C GLY A 144 45.03 -20.14 43.76
N ARG A 145 46.34 -20.18 43.49
CA ARG A 145 47.05 -19.41 42.45
C ARG A 145 46.53 -19.57 41.00
N ALA A 146 45.70 -20.57 40.71
CA ALA A 146 45.10 -20.81 39.39
C ALA A 146 43.97 -19.82 39.02
N GLY A 147 43.30 -19.18 40.00
CA GLY A 147 42.17 -18.27 39.74
C GLY A 147 42.56 -16.93 39.09
N ARG A 148 43.82 -16.50 39.25
CA ARG A 148 44.29 -15.18 38.77
C ARG A 148 44.42 -15.06 37.24
N ARG A 149 44.40 -16.19 36.51
CA ARG A 149 44.48 -16.19 35.04
C ARG A 149 43.10 -16.02 34.39
N VAL A 150 42.07 -16.61 34.99
CA VAL A 150 40.67 -16.45 34.57
C VAL A 150 40.14 -15.06 34.93
N GLN A 151 40.58 -14.49 36.05
CA GLN A 151 40.19 -13.14 36.46
C GLN A 151 40.74 -12.03 35.53
N ARG A 152 41.89 -12.25 34.89
CA ARG A 152 42.38 -11.34 33.83
C ARG A 152 41.62 -11.49 32.53
N PHE A 153 41.13 -12.68 32.22
CA PHE A 153 40.26 -12.95 31.08
C PHE A 153 38.89 -12.26 31.23
N TRP A 154 38.32 -12.24 32.43
CA TRP A 154 37.05 -11.56 32.74
C TRP A 154 37.17 -10.05 32.99
N SER A 155 38.39 -9.53 33.19
CA SER A 155 38.63 -8.10 33.42
C SER A 155 39.08 -7.36 32.16
N GLY A 156 39.23 -8.07 31.04
CA GLY A 156 39.74 -7.54 29.79
C GLY A 156 38.87 -7.91 28.61
N GLU A 157 37.58 -7.60 28.63
CA GLU A 157 36.81 -7.47 27.39
C GLU A 157 35.59 -6.55 27.57
N ASN A 158 35.82 -5.25 27.40
CA ASN A 158 34.80 -4.32 26.90
C ASN A 158 34.58 -4.52 25.39
N GLY A 159 34.86 -5.70 24.84
CA GLY A 159 34.91 -5.96 23.39
C GLY A 159 33.57 -6.34 22.77
N ASP A 160 32.66 -6.99 23.50
CA ASP A 160 31.63 -7.79 22.83
C ASP A 160 30.18 -7.46 23.25
N LEU A 161 29.92 -6.20 23.62
CA LEU A 161 28.54 -5.70 23.64
C LEU A 161 27.93 -5.73 22.22
N HIS A 162 28.74 -5.53 21.19
CA HIS A 162 28.35 -5.65 19.78
C HIS A 162 28.21 -7.11 19.28
N ALA A 163 28.86 -8.08 19.93
CA ALA A 163 28.75 -9.49 19.57
C ALA A 163 27.50 -10.15 20.17
N LEU A 164 27.07 -9.72 21.36
CA LEU A 164 25.80 -10.16 21.96
C LEU A 164 24.58 -9.48 21.32
N ASP A 165 24.72 -8.23 20.86
CA ASP A 165 23.71 -7.58 20.01
C ASP A 165 23.58 -8.32 18.67
N ASN A 166 24.72 -8.72 18.06
CA ASN A 166 24.73 -9.60 16.88
C ASN A 166 24.15 -11.00 17.15
N TYR A 167 24.36 -11.60 18.33
CA TYR A 167 23.79 -12.90 18.66
C TYR A 167 22.25 -12.82 18.79
N GLY A 168 21.75 -11.74 19.38
CA GLY A 168 20.33 -11.42 19.45
C GLY A 168 19.70 -11.12 18.08
N GLU A 169 20.33 -10.27 17.27
CA GLU A 169 19.88 -9.94 15.91
C GLU A 169 19.88 -11.15 14.98
N ASN A 170 20.90 -12.02 15.02
CA ASN A 170 20.97 -13.21 14.18
C ASN A 170 19.95 -14.29 14.58
N HIS A 171 19.61 -14.41 15.87
CA HIS A 171 18.57 -15.32 16.33
C HIS A 171 17.15 -14.81 16.02
N VAL A 172 16.91 -13.49 16.10
CA VAL A 172 15.63 -12.88 15.70
C VAL A 172 15.47 -12.90 14.17
N SER A 173 16.53 -12.63 13.42
CA SER A 173 16.54 -12.66 11.95
C SER A 173 16.30 -14.09 11.42
N SER A 174 16.92 -15.12 12.00
CA SER A 174 16.69 -16.51 11.62
C SER A 174 15.31 -17.06 12.02
N ALA A 175 14.74 -16.61 13.14
CA ALA A 175 13.37 -16.90 13.54
C ALA A 175 12.33 -16.19 12.64
N SER A 176 12.58 -14.93 12.28
CA SER A 176 11.72 -14.15 11.37
C SER A 176 11.79 -14.68 9.93
N ARG A 177 12.96 -15.15 9.46
CA ARG A 177 13.12 -15.83 8.17
C ARG A 177 12.34 -17.15 8.11
N LYS A 178 12.33 -17.93 9.20
CA LYS A 178 11.50 -19.15 9.31
C LYS A 178 10.00 -18.85 9.37
N ARG A 179 9.58 -17.74 10.00
CA ARG A 179 8.17 -17.30 10.02
C ARG A 179 7.71 -16.74 8.66
N SER A 180 8.60 -16.09 7.90
CA SER A 180 8.32 -15.64 6.51
C SER A 180 8.18 -16.81 5.53
N LYS A 181 8.96 -17.90 5.71
CA LYS A 181 8.82 -19.13 4.90
C LYS A 181 7.51 -19.87 5.20
N ARG A 182 7.07 -19.94 6.47
CA ARG A 182 5.75 -20.51 6.82
C ARG A 182 4.58 -19.64 6.32
N ARG A 183 4.69 -18.31 6.34
CA ARG A 183 3.65 -17.43 5.74
C ARG A 183 3.60 -17.53 4.22
N ARG A 184 4.72 -17.74 3.51
CA ARG A 184 4.70 -18.00 2.06
C ARG A 184 4.07 -19.36 1.71
N GLN A 185 4.25 -20.39 2.53
CA GLN A 185 3.54 -21.67 2.34
C GLN A 185 2.04 -21.58 2.68
N SER A 186 1.65 -20.76 3.65
CA SER A 186 0.23 -20.49 3.94
C SER A 186 -0.44 -19.62 2.86
N LEU A 187 0.26 -18.61 2.30
CA LEU A 187 -0.26 -17.78 1.20
C LEU A 187 -0.33 -18.53 -0.13
N ALA A 188 0.55 -19.51 -0.39
CA ALA A 188 0.43 -20.42 -1.53
C ALA A 188 -0.78 -21.37 -1.42
N SER A 189 -1.27 -21.63 -0.20
CA SER A 189 -2.51 -22.37 0.03
C SER A 189 -3.77 -21.48 -0.05
N SER A 190 -3.66 -20.16 0.15
CA SER A 190 -4.76 -19.22 -0.10
C SER A 190 -4.86 -18.83 -1.58
N SER A 191 -3.77 -18.79 -2.34
CA SER A 191 -3.82 -18.57 -3.80
C SER A 191 -4.40 -19.75 -4.59
N LEU A 192 -4.65 -20.91 -3.95
CA LEU A 192 -5.43 -22.01 -4.53
C LEU A 192 -6.94 -21.89 -4.27
N ILE A 193 -7.40 -20.84 -3.57
CA ILE A 193 -8.83 -20.58 -3.31
C ILE A 193 -9.32 -19.34 -4.07
N GLU A 194 -8.42 -18.53 -4.66
CA GLU A 194 -8.79 -17.27 -5.32
C GLU A 194 -8.88 -17.35 -6.87
N LEU A 195 -8.77 -18.56 -7.45
CA LEU A 195 -8.98 -18.79 -8.88
C LEU A 195 -10.44 -19.17 -9.24
N ASP A 196 -11.39 -19.06 -8.32
CA ASP A 196 -12.78 -19.50 -8.55
C ASP A 196 -13.76 -18.39 -8.96
N HIS A 197 -13.29 -17.20 -9.33
CA HIS A 197 -14.17 -16.18 -9.93
C HIS A 197 -14.13 -16.15 -11.47
N GLU A 198 -13.06 -16.65 -12.10
CA GLU A 198 -13.01 -16.75 -13.57
C GLU A 198 -13.67 -18.03 -14.10
N THR A 199 -13.72 -19.12 -13.32
CA THR A 199 -14.36 -20.37 -13.75
C THR A 199 -15.90 -20.26 -13.72
N VAL A 200 -16.49 -19.56 -12.75
CA VAL A 200 -17.96 -19.35 -12.67
C VAL A 200 -18.50 -18.58 -13.87
N VAL A 201 -17.75 -17.60 -14.40
CA VAL A 201 -18.17 -16.83 -15.57
C VAL A 201 -18.10 -17.67 -16.85
N SER A 202 -17.12 -18.59 -16.97
CA SER A 202 -17.03 -19.49 -18.14
C SER A 202 -18.13 -20.56 -18.20
N VAL A 203 -18.64 -21.02 -17.05
CA VAL A 203 -19.71 -22.04 -16.99
C VAL A 203 -21.08 -21.42 -17.32
N ILE A 204 -21.36 -20.18 -16.90
CA ILE A 204 -22.63 -19.51 -17.21
C ILE A 204 -22.73 -19.10 -18.69
N SER A 205 -21.60 -18.84 -19.35
CA SER A 205 -21.60 -18.48 -20.78
C SER A 205 -21.68 -19.66 -21.75
N SER A 206 -21.67 -20.91 -21.25
CA SER A 206 -21.72 -22.12 -22.09
C SER A 206 -23.09 -22.81 -22.11
N ASP A 207 -24.05 -22.36 -21.28
CA ASP A 207 -25.42 -22.89 -21.19
C ASP A 207 -26.52 -21.84 -21.51
N ILE A 208 -26.17 -20.78 -22.27
CA ILE A 208 -27.13 -19.87 -22.92
C ILE A 208 -26.80 -19.79 -24.42
#